data_AF-A0A9D0YCU7-F1
#
_entry.id   AF-A0A9D0YCU7-F1
#
_cell.length_a   1.000
_cell.length_b   1.000
_cell.length_c   1.000
_cell.angle_alpha   90.00
_cell.angle_beta   90.00
_cell.angle_gamma   90.00
#
_symmetry.space_group_name_H-M   'P 1'
#
loop_
_entity.id
_entity.type
_entity.pdbx_description
1 polymer ?
#
loop_
_entity_poly.entity_id
_entity_poly.type
_entity_poly.pdbx_seq_one_letter_code
_entity_poly.pdbx_strand_id
1 'polypeptide(L)' 'MHADILINARWVIPVEPDGVVLDHHSVALEDGRIVAILPTSEASEQIQAD' A
#
# COMPACT_ATOMS: atom_id res chain seq x y z
N MET A 1 -3.04 -6.41 -10.53
CA MET A 1 -4.17 -6.32 -9.57
C MET A 1 -4.85 -4.98 -9.79
N HIS A 2 -6.15 -4.88 -9.51
CA HIS A 2 -6.88 -3.62 -9.57
C HIS A 2 -7.21 -3.12 -8.15
N ALA A 3 -7.33 -1.82 -7.97
CA ALA A 3 -7.67 -1.17 -6.72
C ALA A 3 -8.36 0.17 -7.03
N ASP A 4 -9.26 0.63 -6.17
CA ASP A 4 -9.90 1.95 -6.31
C ASP A 4 -8.92 3.08 -5.98
N ILE A 5 -8.02 2.84 -5.02
CA ILE A 5 -7.06 3.84 -4.53
C ILE A 5 -5.70 3.19 -4.32
N LEU A 6 -4.64 3.86 -4.79
CA LEU A 6 -3.26 3.54 -4.45
C LEU A 6 -2.59 4.72 -3.75
N ILE A 7 -2.29 4.57 -2.46
CA ILE A 7 -1.63 5.60 -1.66
C ILE A 7 -0.13 5.34 -1.67
N ASN A 8 0.67 6.24 -2.25
CA ASN A 8 2.13 6.19 -2.18
C ASN A 8 2.62 7.01 -0.99
N ALA A 9 3.31 6.38 -0.03
CA ALA A 9 3.75 7.04 1.19
C ALA A 9 5.24 6.83 1.44
N ARG A 10 5.91 7.85 2.01
CA ARG A 10 7.29 7.69 2.48
C ARG A 10 7.36 6.75 3.68
N TRP A 11 6.39 6.82 4.58
CA TRP A 11 6.28 5.95 5.74
C TRP A 11 4.86 5.43 5.89
N VAL A 12 4.74 4.12 6.08
CA VAL A 12 3.52 3.46 6.53
C VAL A 12 3.83 2.79 7.86
N ILE A 13 3.15 3.21 8.92
CA ILE A 13 3.27 2.60 10.25
C ILE A 13 2.04 1.73 10.42
N PRO A 14 2.12 0.41 10.19
CA PRO A 14 1.03 -0.48 10.54
C PRO A 14 0.88 -0.50 12.07
N VAL A 15 -0.35 -0.58 12.55
CA VAL A 15 -0.62 -0.73 13.99
C VAL A 15 -0.07 -2.05 14.51
N GLU A 16 -0.14 -3.10 13.69
CA GLU A 16 0.39 -4.43 13.99
C GLU A 16 1.26 -4.92 12.82
N PRO A 17 2.44 -5.50 13.09
CA PRO A 17 3.07 -5.64 14.40
C PRO A 17 3.62 -4.30 14.94
N ASP A 18 3.65 -4.15 16.27
CA ASP A 18 4.18 -2.97 16.94
C ASP A 18 5.65 -2.67 16.57
N GLY A 19 5.99 -1.37 16.52
CA GLY A 19 7.35 -0.90 16.26
C GLY A 19 7.85 -1.01 14.82
N VAL A 20 7.00 -1.45 13.88
CA VAL A 20 7.36 -1.54 12.45
C VAL A 20 7.09 -0.23 11.72
N VAL A 21 8.06 0.18 10.90
CA VAL A 21 7.93 1.27 9.94
C VAL A 21 8.26 0.73 8.57
N LEU A 22 7.31 0.80 7.65
CA LEU A 22 7.51 0.46 6.25
C LEU A 22 7.90 1.73 5.48
N ASP A 23 9.16 1.80 5.07
CA ASP A 23 9.70 2.94 4.30
C ASP A 23 9.44 2.72 2.80
N HIS A 24 8.97 3.76 2.10
CA HIS A 24 8.52 3.73 0.69
C HIS A 24 7.63 2.54 0.35
N HIS A 25 6.49 2.48 1.03
CA HIS A 25 5.45 1.50 0.74
C HIS A 25 4.18 2.19 0.26
N SER A 26 3.42 1.45 -0.53
CA SER A 26 2.12 1.86 -1.02
C SER A 26 1.03 0.98 -0.44
N VAL A 27 -0.11 1.59 -0.15
CA VAL A 27 -1.31 0.91 0.37
C VAL A 27 -2.38 0.95 -0.72
N ALA A 28 -2.85 -0.21 -1.13
CA ALA A 28 -3.91 -0.34 -2.13
C ALA A 28 -5.25 -0.65 -1.44
N LEU A 29 -6.30 0.03 -1.88
CA LEU A 29 -7.64 -0.13 -1.37
C LEU A 29 -8.61 -0.55 -2.48
N GLU A 30 -9.47 -1.52 -2.18
CA GLU A 30 -10.58 -1.96 -3.03
C GLU A 30 -11.82 -2.12 -2.14
N ASP A 31 -12.96 -1.56 -2.55
CA ASP A 31 -14.22 -1.54 -1.81
C ASP A 31 -14.07 -1.04 -0.35
N GLY A 32 -13.21 -0.03 -0.16
CA GLY A 32 -12.91 0.54 1.15
C GLY A 32 -12.09 -0.37 2.08
N ARG A 33 -11.50 -1.46 1.56
CA ARG A 33 -10.65 -2.39 2.32
C ARG A 33 -9.21 -2.35 1.82
N ILE A 34 -8.25 -2.53 2.71
CA ILE A 34 -6.84 -2.68 2.33
C ILE A 34 -6.66 -4.07 1.72
N VAL A 35 -6.25 -4.13 0.45
CA VAL A 35 -6.02 -5.40 -0.28
C VAL A 35 -4.55 -5.72 -0.47
N ALA A 36 -3.68 -4.71 -0.44
CA ALA A 36 -2.24 -4.90 -0.50
C ALA A 36 -1.47 -3.78 0.20
N ILE A 37 -0.32 -4.14 0.78
CA ILE A 37 0.72 -3.21 1.19
C ILE A 37 2.03 -3.75 0.61
N LEU A 38 2.66 -2.99 -0.29
CA LEU A 38 3.85 -3.42 -1.04
C LEU A 38 4.88 -2.27 -1.08
N PRO A 39 6.17 -2.56 -1.31
CA PRO A 39 7.12 -1.53 -1.69
C PRO A 39 6.59 -0.71 -2.87
N THR A 40 6.75 0.61 -2.84
CA THR A 40 6.15 1.50 -3.86
C THR A 40 6.60 1.17 -5.28
N SER A 41 7.84 0.71 -5.46
CA SER A 41 8.34 0.23 -6.75
C SER A 41 7.53 -0.96 -7.26
N GLU A 42 7.27 -1.95 -6.39
CA GLU A 42 6.49 -3.14 -6.75
C GLU A 42 5.02 -2.80 -7.00
N ALA A 43 4.43 -1.94 -6.16
CA ALA A 43 3.05 -1.49 -6.34
C ALA A 43 2.85 -0.80 -7.70
N SER A 44 3.83 0.00 -8.13
CA SER A 44 3.77 0.71 -9.42
C SER A 44 3.80 -0.24 -10.64
N GLU A 45 4.36 -1.44 -10.49
CA GLU A 45 4.41 -2.44 -11.54
C GLU A 45 3.20 -3.40 -11.50
N GLN A 46 2.68 -3.66 -10.31
CA GLN A 46 1.72 -4.75 -10.08
C GLN A 46 0.27 -4.28 -9.89
N ILE A 47 0.06 -3.00 -9.56
CA ILE A 47 -1.25 -2.45 -9.22
C ILE A 47 -1.61 -1.33 -10.18
N GLN A 48 -2.81 -1.44 -10.77
CA GLN A 48 -3.44 -0.36 -11.51
C GLN A 48 -4.59 0.20 -10.68
N ALA A 49 -4.58 1.50 -10.42
CA ALA A 49 -5.65 2.20 -9.71
C ALA A 49 -6.46 3.08 -10.66
N ASP A 50 -7.72 3.34 -10.30
CA ASP A 50 -8.66 4.20 -11.03
C ASP A 50 -8.35 5.71 -10.96
#